data_AF-A0A946E476-F1
#
_entry.id   AF-A0A946E476-F1
#
_cell.length_a   1.000
_cell.length_b   1.000
_cell.length_c   1.000
_cell.angle_alpha   90.00
_cell.angle_beta   90.00
_cell.angle_gamma   90.00
#
_symmetry.space_group_name_H-M   'P 1'
#
loop_
_entity.id
_entity.type
_entity.pdbx_description
1 polymer ?
#
loop_
_entity_poly.entity_id
_entity_poly.type
_entity_poly.pdbx_seq_one_letter_code
_entity_poly.pdbx_strand_id
1 'polypeptide(L)'
;RLHRLGVEITTHARLFGTDADSAFFQDTLTDELVVAEDMDTLVLSLGHMPQDALGQSLEDAGVSFTRIGDCLAPRTAEEAVLEGLQIAWEL
;
A
#
# COMPACT_ATOMS: atom_id res chain seq x y z
N ARG A 1 15.07 14.57 -5.27
CA ARG A 1 15.90 13.37 -5.58
C ARG A 1 15.45 12.72 -6.88
N LEU A 2 14.16 12.39 -7.03
CA LEU A 2 13.59 11.73 -8.22
C LEU A 2 13.75 12.52 -9.53
N HIS A 3 13.49 13.83 -9.54
CA HIS A 3 13.73 14.66 -10.73
C HIS A 3 15.18 14.61 -11.24
N ARG A 4 16.18 14.53 -10.35
CA ARG A 4 17.59 14.41 -10.77
C ARG A 4 17.93 13.05 -11.38
N LEU A 5 17.07 12.06 -11.17
CA LEU A 5 17.18 10.72 -11.74
C LEU A 5 16.39 10.58 -13.04
N GLY A 6 15.77 11.66 -13.55
CA GLY A 6 14.97 11.61 -14.77
C GLY A 6 13.60 10.96 -14.61
N VAL A 7 13.11 10.82 -13.37
CA VAL A 7 11.77 10.27 -13.11
C VAL A 7 10.71 11.31 -13.49
N GLU A 8 9.84 10.94 -14.42
CA GLU A 8 8.65 11.70 -14.78
C GLU A 8 7.58 11.55 -13.68
N ILE A 9 6.89 12.65 -13.37
CA ILE A 9 5.88 12.68 -12.30
C ILE A 9 4.58 13.22 -12.87
N THR A 10 3.55 12.37 -12.88
CA THR A 10 2.19 12.73 -13.26
C THR A 10 1.30 12.63 -12.02
N THR A 11 0.75 13.77 -11.59
CA THR A 11 -0.21 13.83 -10.48
C THR A 11 -1.64 13.77 -11.03
N HIS A 12 -2.62 13.56 -10.15
CA HIS A 12 -4.04 13.50 -10.51
C HIS A 12 -4.42 12.38 -11.49
N ALA A 13 -3.54 11.40 -11.73
CA ALA A 13 -3.81 10.27 -12.62
C ALA A 13 -4.34 9.05 -11.83
N ARG A 14 -5.60 8.68 -12.07
CA ARG A 14 -6.19 7.43 -11.56
C ARG A 14 -6.08 6.34 -12.61
N LEU A 15 -5.47 5.20 -12.28
CA LEU A 15 -5.40 4.05 -13.19
C LEU A 15 -6.81 3.58 -13.57
N PHE A 16 -7.07 3.48 -14.87
CA PHE A 16 -8.31 2.97 -15.43
C PHE A 16 -8.13 1.56 -16.03
N GLY A 17 -7.01 1.31 -16.71
CA GLY A 17 -6.72 0.01 -17.33
C GLY A 17 -5.39 -0.01 -18.06
N THR A 18 -5.09 -1.14 -18.71
CA THR A 18 -3.87 -1.35 -19.50
C THR A 18 -4.22 -2.07 -20.80
N ASP A 19 -3.49 -1.79 -21.87
CA ASP A 19 -3.51 -2.55 -23.11
C ASP A 19 -2.09 -2.61 -23.69
N ALA A 20 -1.64 -3.80 -24.06
CA ALA A 20 -0.29 -4.05 -24.56
C ALA A 20 0.83 -3.35 -23.75
N ASP A 21 1.43 -2.30 -24.32
CA ASP A 21 2.53 -1.48 -23.79
C ASP A 21 2.05 -0.14 -23.21
N SER A 22 0.75 0.00 -23.01
CA SER A 22 0.10 1.26 -22.65
C SER A 22 -0.75 1.13 -21.39
N ALA A 23 -0.69 2.15 -20.54
CA ALA A 23 -1.54 2.30 -19.36
C ALA A 23 -2.44 3.54 -19.50
N PHE A 24 -3.73 3.36 -19.23
CA PHE A 24 -4.74 4.39 -19.33
C PHE A 24 -5.09 4.90 -17.94
N PHE A 25 -5.06 6.21 -17.79
CA PHE A 25 -5.40 6.91 -16.58
C PHE A 25 -6.49 7.95 -16.86
N GLN A 26 -7.25 8.26 -15.82
CA GLN A 26 -8.19 9.37 -15.81
C GLN A 26 -7.59 10.51 -15.00
N ASP A 27 -7.57 11.72 -15.55
CA ASP A 27 -7.31 12.93 -14.76
C ASP A 27 -8.46 13.14 -13.77
N THR A 28 -8.18 13.06 -12.48
CA THR A 28 -9.17 13.16 -11.40
C THR A 28 -9.79 14.55 -11.22
N LEU A 29 -9.29 15.58 -11.91
CA LEU A 29 -9.81 16.94 -11.87
C LEU A 29 -10.69 17.26 -13.07
N THR A 30 -10.38 16.71 -14.25
CA THR A 30 -11.07 17.02 -15.51
C THR A 30 -11.85 15.85 -16.11
N ASP A 31 -11.67 14.65 -15.57
CA ASP A 31 -12.15 13.38 -16.13
C ASP A 31 -11.58 13.04 -17.52
N GLU A 32 -10.55 13.76 -17.99
CA GLU A 32 -9.91 13.54 -19.29
C GLU A 32 -9.00 12.29 -19.29
N LEU A 33 -8.81 11.70 -20.47
CA LEU A 33 -7.94 10.55 -20.66
C LEU A 33 -6.47 10.98 -20.67
N VAL A 34 -5.66 10.32 -19.83
CA VAL A 34 -4.20 10.41 -19.82
C VAL A 34 -3.65 9.04 -20.20
N VAL A 35 -2.78 8.98 -21.22
CA VAL A 35 -2.19 7.72 -21.69
C VAL A 35 -0.68 7.75 -21.43
N ALA A 36 -0.17 6.68 -20.84
CA ALA A 36 1.25 6.40 -20.78
C ALA A 36 1.55 5.25 -21.75
N GLU A 37 2.26 5.56 -22.84
CA GLU A 37 2.61 4.64 -23.92
C GLU A 37 4.07 4.16 -23.77
N ASP A 38 4.47 3.18 -24.58
CA ASP A 38 5.85 2.67 -24.66
C ASP A 38 6.42 2.17 -23.30
N MET A 39 5.58 1.55 -22.47
CA MET A 39 5.97 1.04 -21.16
C MET A 39 6.16 -0.48 -21.18
N ASP A 40 7.27 -0.96 -20.61
CA ASP A 40 7.48 -2.41 -20.44
C ASP A 40 6.75 -2.99 -19.21
N THR A 41 6.46 -2.18 -18.19
CA THR A 41 5.97 -2.68 -16.90
C THR A 41 5.14 -1.65 -16.14
N LEU A 42 3.97 -2.07 -15.63
CA LEU A 42 3.18 -1.34 -14.65
C LEU A 42 3.36 -1.93 -13.26
N VAL A 43 3.86 -1.13 -12.32
CA VAL A 43 3.99 -1.51 -10.91
C VAL A 43 2.87 -0.88 -10.09
N LEU A 44 2.03 -1.71 -9.48
CA LEU A 44 0.93 -1.25 -8.61
C LEU A 44 1.41 -1.15 -7.15
N SER A 45 1.54 0.08 -6.65
CA SER A 45 1.88 0.38 -5.26
C SER A 45 0.69 1.02 -4.53
N LEU A 46 -0.43 0.30 -4.46
CA LEU A 46 -1.74 0.80 -4.01
C LEU A 46 -1.99 0.68 -2.48
N GLY A 47 -0.94 0.48 -1.70
CA GLY A 47 -1.01 0.25 -0.26
C GLY A 47 -0.86 -1.23 0.12
N HIS A 48 -1.00 -1.51 1.41
CA HIS A 48 -0.77 -2.84 2.00
C HIS A 48 -2.04 -3.38 2.63
N MET A 49 -2.17 -4.71 2.66
CA MET A 49 -3.21 -5.42 3.42
C MET A 49 -2.58 -6.10 4.65
N PRO A 50 -3.25 -6.09 5.82
CA PRO A 50 -2.76 -6.79 6.98
C PRO A 50 -2.59 -8.29 6.71
N GLN A 51 -1.49 -8.86 7.19
CA GLN A 51 -1.20 -10.30 7.12
C GLN A 51 -1.44 -10.93 8.49
N ASP A 52 -2.68 -11.37 8.76
CA ASP A 52 -3.13 -11.81 10.09
C ASP A 52 -3.68 -13.25 10.14
N ALA A 53 -3.27 -14.11 9.20
CA ALA A 53 -3.77 -15.48 9.12
C ALA A 53 -3.48 -16.31 10.40
N LEU A 54 -2.33 -16.07 11.04
CA LEU A 54 -1.99 -16.72 12.30
C LEU A 54 -2.85 -16.20 13.45
N GLY A 55 -3.08 -14.89 13.53
CA GLY A 55 -3.95 -14.29 14.55
C GLY A 55 -5.36 -14.86 14.49
N GLN A 56 -5.93 -14.95 13.28
CA GLN A 56 -7.24 -15.58 13.09
C GLN A 56 -7.27 -17.04 13.57
N SER A 57 -6.21 -17.82 13.26
CA SER A 57 -6.12 -19.22 13.69
C SER A 57 -6.03 -19.37 15.22
N LEU A 58 -5.37 -18.43 15.90
CA LEU A 58 -5.26 -18.43 17.36
C LEU A 58 -6.56 -18.01 18.03
N GLU A 59 -7.31 -17.06 17.46
CA GLU A 59 -8.66 -16.69 17.87
C GLU A 59 -9.59 -17.91 17.80
N ASP A 60 -9.59 -18.61 16.67
CA ASP A 60 -10.42 -19.80 16.44
C ASP A 60 -10.09 -20.94 17.42
N ALA A 61 -8.83 -21.03 17.86
CA ALA A 61 -8.36 -21.99 18.85
C ALA A 61 -8.59 -21.55 20.31
N GLY A 62 -9.10 -20.33 20.55
CA GLY A 62 -9.29 -19.78 21.89
C GLY A 62 -7.99 -19.49 22.64
N VAL A 63 -6.88 -19.30 21.91
CA VAL A 63 -5.59 -18.93 22.49
C VAL A 63 -5.58 -17.42 22.72
N SER A 64 -5.14 -16.99 23.90
CA SER A 64 -4.97 -15.56 24.20
C SER A 64 -3.67 -15.04 23.59
N PHE A 65 -3.78 -13.94 22.84
CA PHE A 65 -2.66 -13.23 22.23
C PHE A 65 -3.03 -11.76 21.98
N THR A 66 -2.03 -10.96 21.62
CA THR A 66 -2.18 -9.55 21.23
C THR A 66 -1.54 -9.34 19.86
N ARG A 67 -2.20 -8.58 18.99
CA ARG A 67 -1.65 -8.16 17.68
C ARG A 67 -1.03 -6.77 17.80
N ILE A 68 0.08 -6.54 17.12
CA ILE A 68 0.75 -5.24 17.04
C ILE A 68 1.35 -5.05 15.63
N GLY A 69 1.48 -3.80 15.20
CA GLY A 69 2.10 -3.45 13.93
C GLY A 69 1.26 -3.83 12.72
N ASP A 70 1.93 -4.08 11.59
CA ASP A 70 1.26 -4.19 10.29
C ASP A 70 0.27 -5.37 10.16
N CYS A 71 0.41 -6.42 10.99
CA CYS A 71 -0.58 -7.50 11.00
C CYS A 71 -1.92 -7.05 11.62
N LEU A 72 -1.90 -6.04 12.50
CA LEU A 72 -3.11 -5.41 13.03
C LEU A 72 -3.64 -4.37 12.05
N ALA A 73 -2.76 -3.46 11.61
CA ALA A 73 -3.07 -2.43 10.65
C ALA A 73 -1.77 -1.95 9.97
N PRO A 74 -1.61 -2.11 8.64
CA PRO A 74 -0.46 -1.59 7.93
C PRO A 74 -0.41 -0.07 8.04
N ARG A 75 0.66 0.46 8.62
CA ARG A 75 0.86 1.92 8.75
C ARG A 75 2.35 2.27 8.63
N THR A 76 2.81 3.28 9.37
CA THR A 76 4.22 3.66 9.43
C THR A 76 5.03 2.75 10.34
N ALA A 77 6.35 2.69 10.13
CA ALA A 77 7.25 1.92 10.98
C ALA A 77 7.26 2.47 12.41
N GLU A 78 7.12 3.79 12.57
CA GLU A 78 7.03 4.49 13.83
C GLU A 78 5.80 4.02 14.65
N GLU A 79 4.66 3.85 13.99
CA GLU A 79 3.44 3.33 14.64
C GLU A 79 3.60 1.88 15.07
N ALA A 80 4.22 1.03 14.24
CA ALA A 80 4.51 -0.36 14.61
C ALA A 80 5.41 -0.45 15.85
N VAL A 81 6.43 0.42 15.95
CA VAL A 81 7.32 0.49 17.12
C VAL A 81 6.58 1.03 18.34
N LEU A 82 5.75 2.06 18.17
CA LEU A 82 4.97 2.64 19.27
C LEU A 82 3.99 1.62 19.87
N GLU A 83 3.24 0.90 19.03
CA GLU A 83 2.32 -0.15 19.47
C GLU A 83 3.05 -1.25 20.25
N GLY A 84 4.21 -1.69 19.74
CA GLY A 84 5.05 -2.66 20.45
C GLY A 84 5.50 -2.15 21.83
N LEU A 85 5.91 -0.88 21.94
CA LEU A 85 6.30 -0.26 23.21
C LEU A 85 5.13 -0.18 24.19
N GLN A 86 3.94 0.21 23.72
CA GLN A 86 2.74 0.34 24.55
C GLN A 86 2.34 -1.01 25.17
N ILE A 87 2.22 -2.06 24.35
CA ILE A 87 1.87 -3.40 24.83
C ILE A 87 2.94 -3.93 25.79
N ALA A 88 4.23 -3.72 25.50
CA ALA A 88 5.30 -4.14 26.39
C ALA A 88 5.27 -3.43 27.76
N TRP A 89 4.77 -2.20 27.83
CA TRP A 89 4.64 -1.43 29.07
C TRP A 89 3.44 -1.88 29.93
N GLU A 90 2.43 -2.47 29.32
CA GLU A 90 1.21 -2.97 29.98
C GLU A 90 1.36 -4.39 30.55
N LEU A 91 2.44 -5.10 30.20
CA LEU A 91 2.81 -6.43 30.70
C LEU A 91 3.58 -6.37 32.02
#